data_AF-A0A080LS45-F1
#
_entry.id   AF-A0A080LS45-F1
#
_cell.length_a   1.000
_cell.length_b   1.000
_cell.length_c   1.000
_cell.angle_alpha   90.00
_cell.angle_beta   90.00
_cell.angle_gamma   90.00
#
_symmetry.space_group_name_H-M   'P 1'
#
loop_
_entity.id
_entity.type
_entity.pdbx_description
1 polymer ?
#
loop_
_entity_poly.entity_id
_entity_poly.type
_entity_poly.pdbx_seq_one_letter_code
_entity_poly.pdbx_strand_id
1 'polypeptide(L)'
;MRVGKGCQPRAFDVALGQHLQAGDQTQTGAQDRMDTSFSQRRVDVQIIKWIGIGVAAIAALALLAGQLGLLKGTPPGDLGVREGKLKKPSETANSVSSQALLWPGHPQREYADIAPLALRGDGPATLAKLKNVLQSLPDVTLVDSRADYLYVQFTTRVMKFVDDAEFWFDPASGMIQLRSSSRVGSRDFGVNRQRIEALRERLAAS
;
A
#
# COMPACT_ATOMS: atom_id res chain seq x y z
N MET A 1 -92.44 -63.35 -35.96
CA MET A 1 -91.94 -64.01 -37.20
C MET A 1 -91.08 -62.99 -37.95
N ARG A 2 -89.87 -63.39 -38.41
CA ARG A 2 -88.63 -62.60 -38.71
C ARG A 2 -87.88 -62.18 -37.44
N VAL A 3 -86.85 -62.85 -36.93
CA VAL A 3 -85.61 -63.50 -37.44
C VAL A 3 -84.59 -62.51 -37.98
N GLY A 4 -83.49 -62.35 -37.24
CA GLY A 4 -82.23 -61.72 -37.64
C GLY A 4 -81.13 -62.07 -36.64
N LYS A 5 -80.38 -63.14 -36.90
CA LYS A 5 -79.17 -63.57 -36.18
C LYS A 5 -77.92 -62.96 -36.83
N GLY A 6 -76.89 -62.67 -36.04
CA GLY A 6 -75.50 -62.49 -36.50
C GLY A 6 -74.57 -62.42 -35.28
N CYS A 7 -73.97 -63.54 -34.84
CA CYS A 7 -72.60 -63.99 -35.18
C CYS A 7 -71.47 -63.02 -34.76
N GLN A 8 -70.90 -63.26 -33.58
CA GLN A 8 -69.45 -63.13 -33.28
C GLN A 8 -68.69 -64.22 -34.06
N PRO A 9 -67.39 -64.10 -34.42
CA PRO A 9 -66.30 -64.24 -33.42
C PRO A 9 -64.89 -63.65 -33.74
N ARG A 10 -64.02 -63.77 -32.72
CA ARG A 10 -62.57 -64.09 -32.72
C ARG A 10 -61.59 -63.02 -32.24
N ALA A 11 -60.83 -63.47 -31.25
CA ALA A 11 -59.59 -62.93 -30.72
C ALA A 11 -58.45 -62.96 -31.76
N PHE A 12 -57.51 -62.04 -31.60
CA PHE A 12 -56.14 -62.16 -32.07
C PHE A 12 -55.20 -61.65 -30.97
N ASP A 13 -54.40 -62.56 -30.43
CA ASP A 13 -53.19 -62.26 -29.67
C ASP A 13 -52.17 -61.56 -30.57
N VAL A 14 -51.53 -60.50 -30.08
CA VAL A 14 -50.19 -60.10 -30.52
C VAL A 14 -49.37 -59.73 -29.29
N ALA A 15 -48.44 -60.63 -28.98
CA ALA A 15 -47.35 -60.43 -28.06
C ALA A 15 -46.17 -59.68 -28.74
N LEU A 16 -45.26 -59.18 -27.89
CA LEU A 16 -43.89 -58.75 -28.18
C LEU A 16 -43.68 -57.40 -28.90
N GLY A 17 -43.11 -56.47 -28.13
CA GLY A 17 -42.47 -55.25 -28.61
C GLY A 17 -41.57 -54.61 -27.56
N GLN A 18 -40.80 -55.39 -26.80
CA GLN A 18 -39.70 -54.87 -25.99
C GLN A 18 -38.39 -55.37 -26.61
N HIS A 19 -37.80 -54.56 -27.49
CA HIS A 19 -36.40 -54.71 -27.87
C HIS A 19 -35.83 -53.33 -28.23
N LEU A 20 -34.65 -53.06 -27.65
CA LEU A 20 -33.61 -52.12 -28.10
C LEU A 20 -33.81 -50.62 -27.88
N GLN A 21 -33.48 -50.15 -26.67
CA GLN A 21 -32.80 -48.86 -26.46
C GLN A 21 -31.80 -48.99 -25.30
N ALA A 22 -30.65 -49.64 -25.56
CA ALA A 22 -29.51 -49.65 -24.65
C ALA A 22 -28.25 -49.41 -25.47
N GLY A 23 -27.96 -48.13 -25.75
CA GLY A 23 -26.77 -47.78 -26.52
C GLY A 23 -26.68 -46.32 -26.93
N ASP A 24 -26.92 -45.35 -26.03
CA ASP A 24 -26.59 -43.94 -26.31
C ASP A 24 -26.55 -43.02 -25.07
N GLN A 25 -26.08 -43.51 -23.92
CA GLN A 25 -26.08 -42.71 -22.66
C GLN A 25 -24.68 -42.48 -22.10
N THR A 26 -23.68 -43.28 -22.50
CA THR A 26 -22.31 -43.18 -22.00
C THR A 26 -21.43 -42.19 -22.78
N GLN A 27 -21.76 -41.87 -24.03
CA GLN A 27 -20.97 -40.92 -24.84
C GLN A 27 -21.34 -39.46 -24.53
N THR A 28 -22.63 -39.15 -24.34
CA THR A 28 -23.14 -37.80 -24.10
C THR A 28 -22.58 -37.17 -22.81
N GLY A 29 -22.45 -37.96 -21.73
CA GLY A 29 -21.92 -37.46 -20.45
C GLY A 29 -20.39 -37.23 -20.44
N ALA A 30 -19.64 -37.89 -21.31
CA ALA A 30 -18.19 -37.66 -21.43
C ALA A 30 -17.88 -36.43 -22.30
N GLN A 31 -18.66 -36.25 -23.37
CA GLN A 31 -18.59 -35.08 -24.24
C GLN A 31 -18.96 -33.80 -23.48
N ASP A 32 -20.08 -33.83 -22.76
CA ASP A 32 -20.58 -32.71 -21.95
C ASP A 32 -19.60 -32.36 -20.81
N ARG A 33 -18.93 -33.36 -20.22
CA ARG A 33 -17.89 -33.16 -19.20
C ARG A 33 -16.58 -32.59 -19.79
N MET A 34 -16.22 -32.91 -21.04
CA MET A 34 -15.08 -32.27 -21.72
C MET A 34 -15.41 -30.83 -22.08
N ASP A 35 -16.58 -30.58 -22.65
CA ASP A 35 -17.03 -29.26 -23.13
C ASP A 35 -17.17 -28.25 -21.97
N THR A 36 -17.71 -28.69 -20.83
CA THR A 36 -17.75 -27.88 -19.61
C THR A 36 -16.34 -27.56 -19.11
N SER A 37 -15.38 -28.48 -19.16
CA SER A 37 -14.00 -28.21 -18.73
C SER A 37 -13.27 -27.19 -19.64
N PHE A 38 -13.51 -27.22 -20.95
CA PHE A 38 -12.92 -26.28 -21.90
C PHE A 38 -13.56 -24.90 -21.79
N SER A 39 -14.88 -24.83 -21.57
CA SER A 39 -15.60 -23.59 -21.29
C SER A 39 -15.12 -22.96 -19.97
N GLN A 40 -14.99 -23.76 -18.92
CA GLN A 40 -14.49 -23.33 -17.60
C GLN A 40 -13.08 -22.73 -17.71
N ARG A 41 -12.12 -23.41 -18.36
CA ARG A 41 -10.76 -22.88 -18.57
C ARG A 41 -10.74 -21.58 -19.38
N ARG A 42 -11.64 -21.42 -20.35
CA ARG A 42 -11.71 -20.21 -21.20
C ARG A 42 -12.27 -19.02 -20.42
N VAL A 43 -13.25 -19.25 -19.55
CA VAL A 43 -13.81 -18.25 -18.63
C VAL A 43 -12.79 -17.87 -17.56
N ASP A 44 -12.09 -18.84 -16.96
CA ASP A 44 -11.06 -18.59 -15.93
C ASP A 44 -9.92 -17.70 -16.45
N VAL A 45 -9.44 -17.96 -17.68
CA VAL A 45 -8.40 -17.14 -18.32
C VAL A 45 -8.91 -15.73 -18.65
N GLN A 46 -10.18 -15.59 -19.07
CA GLN A 46 -10.78 -14.27 -19.28
C GLN A 46 -10.93 -13.49 -17.97
N ILE A 47 -11.37 -14.13 -16.90
CA ILE A 47 -11.48 -13.52 -15.57
C ILE A 47 -10.10 -13.06 -15.08
N ILE A 48 -9.08 -13.92 -15.16
CA ILE A 48 -7.70 -13.56 -14.77
C ILE A 48 -7.20 -12.36 -15.59
N LYS A 49 -7.47 -12.34 -16.90
CA LYS A 49 -7.09 -11.21 -17.77
C LYS A 49 -7.76 -9.91 -17.33
N TRP A 50 -9.06 -9.93 -17.05
CA TRP A 50 -9.80 -8.74 -16.62
C TRP A 50 -9.39 -8.28 -15.22
N ILE A 51 -9.08 -9.20 -14.30
CA ILE A 51 -8.48 -8.87 -13.01
C ILE A 51 -7.13 -8.17 -13.22
N GLY A 52 -6.25 -8.72 -14.07
CA GLY A 52 -4.96 -8.11 -14.39
C GLY A 52 -5.07 -6.71 -14.98
N ILE A 53 -5.99 -6.51 -15.92
CA ILE A 53 -6.29 -5.19 -16.51
C ILE A 53 -6.81 -4.22 -15.44
N GLY A 54 -7.72 -4.68 -14.58
CA GLY A 54 -8.27 -3.86 -13.49
C GLY A 54 -7.17 -3.40 -12.51
N VAL A 55 -6.29 -4.32 -12.09
CA VAL A 55 -5.16 -3.99 -11.21
C VAL A 55 -4.21 -2.99 -11.88
N ALA A 56 -3.88 -3.19 -13.16
CA ALA A 56 -3.02 -2.27 -13.90
C ALA A 56 -3.64 -0.87 -14.05
N ALA A 57 -4.94 -0.79 -14.33
CA ALA A 57 -5.66 0.48 -14.42
C ALA A 57 -5.67 1.23 -13.07
N ILE A 58 -5.91 0.52 -11.96
CA ILE A 58 -5.87 1.11 -10.62
C ILE A 58 -4.46 1.64 -10.31
N ALA A 59 -3.42 0.88 -10.62
CA ALA A 59 -2.03 1.32 -10.41
C ALA A 59 -1.70 2.56 -11.23
N ALA A 60 -2.11 2.61 -12.50
CA ALA A 60 -1.92 3.78 -13.36
C ALA A 60 -2.65 5.02 -12.85
N LEU A 61 -3.89 4.86 -12.37
CA LEU A 61 -4.67 5.94 -11.77
C LEU A 61 -4.02 6.46 -10.48
N ALA A 62 -3.52 5.57 -9.62
CA ALA A 62 -2.82 5.95 -8.40
C ALA A 62 -1.52 6.73 -8.69
N LEU A 63 -0.75 6.30 -9.69
CA LEU A 63 0.44 7.02 -10.16
C LEU A 63 0.06 8.40 -10.69
N LEU A 64 -0.97 8.50 -11.54
CA LEU A 64 -1.45 9.78 -12.07
C LEU A 64 -1.89 10.72 -10.94
N ALA A 65 -2.67 10.23 -9.96
CA ALA A 65 -3.08 11.01 -8.80
C ALA A 65 -1.89 11.53 -7.99
N GLY A 66 -0.85 10.70 -7.80
CA GLY A 66 0.40 11.10 -7.16
C GLY A 66 1.11 12.21 -7.94
N GLN A 67 1.27 12.07 -9.26
CA GLN A 67 1.92 13.07 -10.11
C GLN A 67 1.14 14.41 -10.15
N LEU A 68 -0.20 14.35 -10.06
CA LEU A 68 -1.05 15.54 -9.93
C LEU A 68 -1.01 16.16 -8.52
N GLY A 69 -0.27 15.57 -7.58
CA GLY A 69 -0.09 16.12 -6.23
C GLY A 69 -1.24 15.85 -5.26
N LEU A 70 -2.22 15.02 -5.62
CA LEU A 70 -3.36 14.68 -4.76
C LEU A 70 -2.94 13.90 -3.51
N LEU A 71 -1.71 13.37 -3.50
CA LEU A 71 -1.14 12.59 -2.40
C LEU A 71 -0.13 13.37 -1.55
N LYS A 72 0.00 14.69 -1.72
CA LYS A 72 0.97 15.49 -0.95
C LYS A 72 0.55 15.68 0.52
N GLY A 73 -0.75 15.76 0.79
CA GLY A 73 -1.28 16.14 2.11
C GLY A 73 -1.03 17.61 2.46
N THR A 74 -1.64 18.06 3.56
CA THR A 74 -1.47 19.43 4.07
C THR A 74 -0.29 19.52 5.05
N PRO A 75 0.52 20.59 4.99
CA PRO A 75 1.56 20.82 5.99
C PRO A 75 0.94 20.94 7.39
N PRO A 76 1.53 20.30 8.42
CA PRO A 76 1.08 20.48 9.80
C PRO A 76 1.30 21.92 10.27
N GLY A 77 0.30 22.52 10.92
CA GLY A 77 0.38 23.89 11.45
C GLY A 77 1.08 24.00 12.82
N ASP A 78 1.51 22.88 13.38
CA ASP A 78 2.04 22.74 14.74
C ASP A 78 3.51 22.28 14.79
N LEU A 79 4.25 22.44 13.69
CA LEU A 79 5.69 22.20 13.64
C LEU A 79 6.48 23.25 14.43
N GLY A 80 7.75 22.95 14.69
CA GLY A 80 8.66 23.73 15.51
C GLY A 80 8.85 23.14 16.91
N VAL A 81 9.83 23.70 17.61
CA VAL A 81 10.15 23.34 18.99
C VAL A 81 9.18 24.02 19.94
N ARG A 82 8.53 23.23 20.80
CA ARG A 82 7.60 23.70 21.84
C ARG A 82 7.97 23.03 23.15
N GLU A 83 8.21 23.82 24.19
CA GLU A 83 8.58 23.31 25.53
C GLU A 83 9.81 22.37 25.49
N GLY A 84 10.81 22.71 24.65
CA GLY A 84 12.02 21.89 24.49
C GLY A 84 11.81 20.55 23.77
N LYS A 85 10.67 20.39 23.08
CA LYS A 85 10.34 19.17 22.33
C LYS A 85 9.93 19.50 20.91
N LEU A 86 10.33 18.64 19.98
CA LEU A 86 9.71 18.54 18.67
C LEU A 86 8.30 17.94 18.84
N LYS A 87 7.44 18.17 17.86
CA LYS A 87 6.09 17.61 17.85
C LYS A 87 6.15 16.08 18.04
N LYS A 88 5.15 15.51 18.71
CA LYS A 88 5.04 14.05 18.96
C LYS A 88 5.02 13.20 17.66
N PRO A 89 5.41 11.91 17.73
CA PRO A 89 5.25 10.99 16.60
C PRO A 89 3.82 10.95 16.05
N SER A 90 3.69 10.48 14.81
CA SER A 90 2.39 10.22 14.18
C SER A 90 1.70 9.03 14.83
N GLU A 91 0.37 9.05 14.88
CA GLU A 91 -0.46 7.94 15.40
C GLU A 91 -0.32 6.63 14.59
N THR A 92 0.28 6.71 13.40
CA THR A 92 0.50 5.57 12.50
C THR A 92 2.00 5.29 12.30
N ALA A 93 2.32 4.12 11.75
CA ALA A 93 3.70 3.64 11.57
C ALA A 93 4.41 4.32 10.38
N ASN A 94 4.36 5.65 10.33
CA ASN A 94 4.86 6.49 9.24
C ASN A 94 5.75 7.64 9.72
N SER A 95 6.32 7.53 10.92
CA SER A 95 7.17 8.58 11.48
C SER A 95 8.27 8.01 12.36
N VAL A 96 9.36 8.78 12.48
CA VAL A 96 10.44 8.58 13.45
C VAL A 96 10.75 9.87 14.20
N SER A 97 11.22 9.75 15.44
CA SER A 97 11.65 10.88 16.27
C SER A 97 12.66 10.44 17.33
N SER A 98 13.68 11.25 17.57
CA SER A 98 14.63 11.04 18.68
C SER A 98 14.06 11.33 20.05
N GLN A 99 12.84 11.87 20.10
CA GLN A 99 12.08 12.12 21.31
C GLN A 99 10.86 11.21 21.41
N ALA A 100 10.77 10.14 20.61
CA ALA A 100 9.60 9.26 20.58
C ALA A 100 9.28 8.67 21.97
N LEU A 101 10.32 8.27 22.71
CA LEU A 101 10.16 7.69 24.05
C LEU A 101 9.73 8.71 25.13
N LEU A 102 9.78 10.02 24.86
CA LEU A 102 9.29 11.08 25.77
C LEU A 102 7.76 11.17 25.81
N TRP A 103 7.06 10.39 24.99
CA TRP A 103 5.59 10.37 24.88
C TRP A 103 5.04 9.06 25.47
N PRO A 104 4.84 8.98 26.80
CA PRO A 104 4.31 7.79 27.43
C PRO A 104 2.90 7.48 26.91
N GLY A 105 2.61 6.19 26.70
CA GLY A 105 1.32 5.73 26.19
C GLY A 105 1.08 5.94 24.69
N HIS A 106 2.02 6.54 23.96
CA HIS A 106 1.87 6.72 22.51
C HIS A 106 2.05 5.38 21.77
N PRO A 107 1.09 4.96 20.91
CA PRO A 107 1.06 3.61 20.34
C PRO A 107 2.24 3.31 19.42
N GLN A 108 2.81 4.34 18.77
CA GLN A 108 3.94 4.19 17.85
C GLN A 108 5.30 4.53 18.47
N ARG A 109 5.39 4.77 19.79
CA ARG A 109 6.65 5.28 20.39
C ARG A 109 7.86 4.39 20.12
N GLU A 110 7.66 3.07 20.11
CA GLU A 110 8.73 2.09 19.87
C GLU A 110 9.10 2.03 18.39
N TYR A 111 8.11 2.01 17.50
CA TYR A 111 8.35 2.06 16.05
C TYR A 111 9.06 3.35 15.62
N ALA A 112 8.67 4.48 16.24
CA ALA A 112 9.17 5.80 15.89
C ALA A 112 10.55 6.11 16.49
N ASP A 113 11.02 5.35 17.47
CA ASP A 113 12.27 5.68 18.17
C ASP A 113 13.49 5.62 17.24
N ILE A 114 14.34 6.66 17.26
CA ILE A 114 15.56 6.74 16.46
C ILE A 114 16.60 7.59 17.20
N ALA A 115 17.89 7.28 17.09
CA ALA A 115 18.91 8.06 17.78
C ALA A 115 18.95 9.53 17.28
N PRO A 116 19.20 10.53 18.15
CA PRO A 116 19.51 11.89 17.72
C PRO A 116 20.82 11.93 16.90
N LEU A 117 21.10 13.00 16.17
CA LEU A 117 22.39 13.14 15.47
C LEU A 117 23.44 13.73 16.42
N ALA A 118 24.62 13.12 16.45
CA ALA A 118 25.77 13.64 17.17
C ALA A 118 26.31 14.92 16.51
N LEU A 119 26.87 15.81 17.33
CA LEU A 119 27.48 17.04 16.84
C LEU A 119 28.74 16.78 16.01
N ARG A 120 28.97 17.68 15.06
CA ARG A 120 30.17 17.79 14.21
C ARG A 120 30.73 19.21 14.37
N GLY A 121 31.40 19.44 15.50
CA GLY A 121 31.74 20.77 15.99
C GLY A 121 30.74 21.21 17.06
N ASP A 122 30.26 22.46 16.97
CA ASP A 122 29.14 22.94 17.79
C ASP A 122 27.77 22.73 17.11
N GLY A 123 26.69 23.08 17.81
CA GLY A 123 25.32 22.96 17.33
C GLY A 123 25.07 23.69 15.99
N PRO A 124 25.28 25.01 15.92
CA PRO A 124 25.13 25.79 14.69
C PRO A 124 25.98 25.28 13.52
N ALA A 125 27.25 24.90 13.76
CA ALA A 125 28.13 24.34 12.75
C ALA A 125 27.60 22.99 12.22
N THR A 126 27.09 22.14 13.12
CA THR A 126 26.49 20.85 12.74
C THR A 126 25.25 21.06 11.88
N LEU A 127 24.38 22.00 12.24
CA LEU A 127 23.20 22.33 11.44
C LEU A 127 23.56 22.97 10.09
N ALA A 128 24.61 23.80 10.03
CA ALA A 128 25.10 24.34 8.77
C ALA A 128 25.60 23.23 7.83
N LYS A 129 26.36 22.26 8.36
CA LYS A 129 26.78 21.07 7.60
C LYS A 129 25.59 20.25 7.13
N LEU A 130 24.64 19.98 8.02
CA LEU A 130 23.42 19.23 7.70
C LEU A 130 22.60 19.94 6.61
N LYS A 131 22.47 21.27 6.69
CA LYS A 131 21.82 22.09 5.67
C LYS A 131 22.50 21.92 4.29
N ASN A 132 23.83 21.95 4.23
CA ASN A 132 24.56 21.73 2.97
C ASN A 132 24.30 20.34 2.41
N VAL A 133 24.32 19.30 3.25
CA VAL A 133 23.96 17.93 2.84
C VAL A 133 22.54 17.88 2.30
N LEU A 134 21.57 18.49 2.98
CA LEU A 134 20.17 18.51 2.57
C LEU A 134 19.97 19.23 1.22
N GLN A 135 20.64 20.36 1.01
CA GLN A 135 20.57 21.14 -0.24
C GLN A 135 21.23 20.42 -1.43
N SER A 136 22.12 19.46 -1.18
CA SER A 136 22.72 18.63 -2.24
C SER A 136 21.78 17.52 -2.75
N LEU A 137 20.65 17.27 -2.07
CA LEU A 137 19.72 16.21 -2.42
C LEU A 137 18.62 16.75 -3.37
N PRO A 138 18.28 16.03 -4.46
CA PRO A 138 17.36 16.54 -5.49
C PRO A 138 15.90 16.62 -5.04
N ASP A 139 15.52 15.88 -4.00
CA ASP A 139 14.13 15.68 -3.59
C ASP A 139 13.80 16.36 -2.24
N VAL A 140 14.53 17.43 -1.91
CA VAL A 140 14.44 18.15 -0.64
C VAL A 140 14.10 19.61 -0.86
N THR A 141 13.11 20.10 -0.14
CA THR A 141 12.78 21.54 -0.06
C THR A 141 13.09 22.05 1.34
N LEU A 142 13.97 23.04 1.45
CA LEU A 142 14.24 23.73 2.71
C LEU A 142 13.15 24.78 2.95
N VAL A 143 12.42 24.65 4.06
CA VAL A 143 11.24 25.48 4.37
C VAL A 143 11.53 26.50 5.46
N ASP A 144 12.24 26.09 6.52
CA ASP A 144 12.74 27.00 7.56
C ASP A 144 14.20 26.67 7.88
N SER A 145 14.99 27.71 8.12
CA SER A 145 16.42 27.64 8.39
C SER A 145 16.81 28.71 9.39
N ARG A 146 16.94 28.31 10.64
CA ARG A 146 17.39 29.14 11.77
C ARG A 146 18.72 28.60 12.30
N ALA A 147 19.36 29.33 13.21
CA ALA A 147 20.67 28.96 13.75
C ALA A 147 20.65 27.64 14.54
N ASP A 148 19.52 27.33 15.17
CA ASP A 148 19.29 26.18 16.04
C ASP A 148 18.27 25.18 15.45
N TYR A 149 17.70 25.46 14.29
CA TYR A 149 16.58 24.69 13.76
C TYR A 149 16.51 24.66 12.24
N LEU A 150 16.21 23.50 11.67
CA LEU A 150 15.90 23.31 10.25
C LEU A 150 14.56 22.58 10.11
N TYR A 151 13.76 23.02 9.14
CA TYR A 151 12.59 22.28 8.66
C TYR A 151 12.71 22.07 7.16
N VAL A 152 12.60 20.81 6.75
CA VAL A 152 12.64 20.40 5.35
C VAL A 152 11.47 19.49 4.98
N GLN A 153 11.13 19.49 3.71
CA GLN A 153 10.17 18.58 3.10
C GLN A 153 10.88 17.64 2.13
N PHE A 154 10.72 16.33 2.32
CA PHE A 154 11.17 15.30 1.39
C PHE A 154 10.01 14.89 0.48
N THR A 155 10.24 14.83 -0.83
CA THR A 155 9.21 14.37 -1.79
C THR A 155 9.63 13.07 -2.45
N THR A 156 8.83 12.01 -2.32
CA THR A 156 9.13 10.73 -3.00
C THR A 156 8.99 10.88 -4.52
N ARG A 157 9.88 10.25 -5.29
CA ARG A 157 9.94 10.45 -6.76
C ARG A 157 8.70 9.98 -7.51
N VAL A 158 8.20 8.79 -7.14
CA VAL A 158 7.15 8.07 -7.89
C VAL A 158 5.76 8.55 -7.50
N MET A 159 5.44 8.54 -6.20
CA MET A 159 4.09 8.86 -5.70
C MET A 159 3.94 10.30 -5.22
N LYS A 160 5.04 11.07 -5.15
CA LYS A 160 5.07 12.46 -4.68
C LYS A 160 4.49 12.65 -3.26
N PHE A 161 4.54 11.60 -2.43
CA PHE A 161 4.32 11.73 -0.99
C PHE A 161 5.32 12.70 -0.40
N VAL A 162 4.84 13.55 0.50
CA VAL A 162 5.65 14.54 1.21
C VAL A 162 5.80 14.12 2.66
N ASP A 163 7.06 14.10 3.10
CA ASP A 163 7.44 13.86 4.48
C ASP A 163 8.06 15.13 5.06
N ASP A 164 7.59 15.54 6.23
CA ASP A 164 8.13 16.69 6.97
C ASP A 164 9.22 16.20 7.91
N ALA A 165 10.39 16.85 7.89
CA ALA A 165 11.47 16.57 8.83
C ALA A 165 11.98 17.84 9.50
N GLU A 166 12.19 17.73 10.81
CA GLU A 166 12.67 18.81 11.66
C GLU A 166 13.97 18.37 12.32
N PHE A 167 14.93 19.29 12.39
CA PHE A 167 16.20 19.12 13.08
C PHE A 167 16.40 20.30 14.01
N TRP A 168 16.67 20.02 15.28
CA TRP A 168 16.81 21.03 16.32
C TRP A 168 18.06 20.77 17.13
N PHE A 169 18.92 21.78 17.29
CA PHE A 169 20.02 21.72 18.23
C PHE A 169 19.48 21.93 19.65
N ASP A 170 19.52 20.88 20.46
CA ASP A 170 19.18 20.93 21.87
C ASP A 170 20.46 21.21 22.69
N PRO A 171 20.63 22.43 23.24
CA PRO A 171 21.82 22.75 24.01
C PRO A 171 21.90 21.98 25.33
N ALA A 172 20.78 21.48 25.87
CA ALA A 172 20.77 20.74 27.12
C ALA A 172 21.32 19.32 26.96
N SER A 173 21.00 18.65 25.85
CA SER A 173 21.55 17.32 25.55
C SER A 173 22.85 17.36 24.74
N GLY A 174 23.19 18.50 24.13
CA GLY A 174 24.37 18.63 23.27
C GLY A 174 24.25 17.77 22.01
N MET A 175 23.04 17.66 21.46
CA MET A 175 22.71 16.79 20.32
C MET A 175 21.76 17.50 19.35
N ILE A 176 21.70 17.03 18.11
CA ILE A 176 20.62 17.42 17.18
C ILE A 176 19.46 16.45 17.37
N GLN A 177 18.39 16.94 18.00
CA GLN A 177 17.11 16.26 18.06
C GLN A 177 16.46 16.30 16.67
N LEU A 178 15.71 15.25 16.34
CA LEU A 178 15.10 15.13 15.02
C LEU A 178 13.73 14.47 15.05
N ARG A 179 12.96 14.75 14.01
CA ARG A 179 11.83 13.92 13.60
C ARG A 179 11.69 13.90 12.08
N SER A 180 11.07 12.85 11.55
CA SER A 180 10.65 12.77 10.16
C SER A 180 9.31 12.03 10.09
N SER A 181 8.33 12.57 9.38
CA SER A 181 6.95 12.08 9.39
C SER A 181 6.27 12.29 8.05
N SER A 182 5.61 11.26 7.54
CA SER A 182 4.78 11.36 6.35
C SER A 182 3.49 12.12 6.64
N ARG A 183 3.04 12.97 5.70
CA ARG A 183 1.77 13.70 5.81
C ARG A 183 0.55 12.81 5.61
N VAL A 184 0.70 11.79 4.79
CA VAL A 184 -0.37 10.85 4.41
C VAL A 184 0.13 9.42 4.46
N GLY A 185 -0.80 8.47 4.54
CA GLY A 185 -0.52 7.04 4.61
C GLY A 185 -0.35 6.56 6.06
N SER A 186 -0.71 5.30 6.31
CA SER A 186 -0.64 4.68 7.65
C SER A 186 0.70 4.00 7.93
N ARG A 187 1.52 3.78 6.90
CA ARG A 187 2.80 3.10 7.01
C ARG A 187 3.78 3.60 5.96
N ASP A 188 5.00 3.89 6.38
CA ASP A 188 6.09 4.34 5.50
C ASP A 188 7.08 3.21 5.12
N PHE A 189 6.88 2.01 5.65
CA PHE A 189 7.76 0.85 5.47
C PHE A 189 9.23 1.14 5.81
N GLY A 190 9.47 2.05 6.77
CA GLY A 190 10.81 2.42 7.22
C GLY A 190 11.51 3.46 6.36
N VAL A 191 10.84 4.05 5.36
CA VAL A 191 11.42 5.09 4.50
C VAL A 191 11.96 6.27 5.30
N ASN A 192 11.22 6.77 6.31
CA ASN A 192 11.70 7.89 7.11
C ASN A 192 12.95 7.51 7.93
N ARG A 193 12.98 6.29 8.49
CA ARG A 193 14.16 5.78 9.21
C ARG A 193 15.38 5.67 8.31
N GLN A 194 15.25 5.00 7.17
CA GLN A 194 16.33 4.80 6.20
C GLN A 194 16.92 6.15 5.75
N ARG A 195 16.06 7.15 5.54
CA ARG A 195 16.47 8.49 5.17
C ARG A 195 17.30 9.17 6.25
N ILE A 196 16.84 9.15 7.50
CA ILE A 196 17.58 9.78 8.60
C ILE A 196 18.93 9.09 8.80
N GLU A 197 18.99 7.77 8.70
CA GLU A 197 20.26 7.05 8.81
C GLU A 197 21.21 7.37 7.64
N ALA A 198 20.71 7.48 6.41
CA ALA A 198 21.51 7.94 5.28
C ALA A 198 22.03 9.39 5.45
N LEU A 199 21.23 10.27 6.07
CA LEU A 199 21.67 11.63 6.43
C LEU A 199 22.73 11.60 7.52
N ARG A 200 22.59 10.71 8.51
CA ARG A 200 23.59 10.52 9.58
C ARG A 200 24.95 10.14 8.99
N GLU A 201 24.98 9.20 8.05
CA GLU A 201 26.20 8.78 7.36
C GLU A 201 26.83 9.93 6.54
N ARG A 202 26.01 10.66 5.77
CA ARG A 202 26.48 11.80 4.97
C ARG A 202 27.03 12.93 5.85
N LEU A 203 26.35 13.25 6.95
CA LEU A 203 26.81 14.25 7.92
C LEU A 203 28.12 13.80 8.58
N ALA A 204 28.27 12.50 8.85
CA ALA A 204 29.50 11.95 9.41
C ALA A 204 30.70 12.06 8.45
N ALA A 205 30.44 12.08 7.14
CA ALA A 205 31.44 12.21 6.09
C ALA A 205 31.72 13.67 5.67
N SER A 206 31.02 14.66 6.23
CA SER A 206 31.10 16.09 5.86
C SER A 206 31.97 16.98 6.77
#